data_AF-A0A0B6Y1B8-F1
#
_entry.id   AF-A0A0B6Y1B8-F1
#
_cell.length_a   1.000
_cell.length_b   1.000
_cell.length_c   1.000
_cell.angle_alpha   90.00
_cell.angle_beta   90.00
_cell.angle_gamma   90.00
#
_symmetry.space_group_name_H-M   'P 1'
#
loop_
_entity.id
_entity.type
_entity.pdbx_description
1 polymer ?
#
loop_
_entity_poly.entity_id
_entity_poly.type
_entity_poly.pdbx_seq_one_letter_code
_entity_poly.pdbx_strand_id
1 'polypeptide(L)'
;MGEYIVKNSKPGRPEVPKKENAQTYTQEAQAEKAIAELETGVVVTLSSSSLKRKSEKLTLCLRSELGELVCVQGQGYKPLLTIDLCQIKEIVPDSRLRVARSSEDFAKEKSENWITIFYGSSFMLQYINLTANEKDYKNILLALETCVDRVRQID
;
A
#
# COMPACT_ATOMS: atom_id res chain seq x y z
N MET A 1 65.05 30.75 -36.51
CA MET A 1 64.72 31.06 -35.10
C MET A 1 63.40 31.80 -35.09
N GLY A 2 62.46 31.43 -34.21
CA GLY A 2 61.20 32.15 -34.00
C GLY A 2 59.96 31.27 -34.20
N GLU A 3 59.55 30.58 -33.14
CA GLU A 3 58.28 29.87 -32.96
C GLU A 3 57.09 30.85 -33.00
N TYR A 4 55.85 30.37 -33.19
CA TYR A 4 54.70 30.66 -32.30
C TYR A 4 53.40 29.90 -32.72
N ILE A 5 53.02 28.97 -31.84
CA ILE A 5 51.68 28.69 -31.25
C ILE A 5 50.56 28.06 -32.12
N VAL A 6 50.40 26.77 -31.84
CA VAL A 6 49.19 25.94 -31.96
C VAL A 6 48.09 26.43 -30.99
N LYS A 7 46.88 26.68 -31.48
CA LYS A 7 45.68 26.77 -30.62
C LYS A 7 44.91 25.45 -30.68
N ASN A 8 45.03 24.67 -29.61
CA ASN A 8 44.28 23.45 -29.39
C ASN A 8 42.78 23.75 -29.17
N SER A 9 41.94 23.22 -30.05
CA SER A 9 40.51 23.05 -29.82
C SER A 9 40.28 22.04 -28.70
N LYS A 10 39.56 22.44 -27.65
CA LYS A 10 39.22 21.56 -26.53
C LYS A 10 38.31 20.41 -27.00
N PRO A 11 38.49 19.17 -26.52
CA PRO A 11 37.58 18.07 -26.79
C PRO A 11 36.27 18.25 -26.02
N GLY A 12 35.15 18.03 -26.71
CA GLY A 12 33.80 18.05 -26.14
C GLY A 12 33.69 17.05 -24.98
N ARG A 13 33.11 17.51 -23.86
CA ARG A 13 32.70 16.62 -22.77
C ARG A 13 31.60 15.68 -23.30
N PRO A 14 31.63 14.38 -22.96
CA PRO A 14 30.45 13.54 -23.14
C PRO A 14 29.33 14.07 -22.23
N GLU A 15 28.17 14.34 -22.83
CA GLU A 15 26.94 14.63 -22.09
C GLU A 15 26.60 13.41 -21.24
N VAL A 16 26.55 13.61 -19.92
CA VAL A 16 26.14 12.58 -18.95
C VAL A 16 24.64 12.33 -19.17
N PRO A 17 24.19 11.09 -19.43
CA PRO A 17 22.76 10.82 -19.57
C PRO A 17 22.03 11.14 -18.26
N LYS A 18 20.92 11.89 -18.39
CA LYS A 18 20.07 12.33 -17.29
C LYS A 18 19.58 11.13 -16.47
N LYS A 19 19.77 11.21 -15.15
CA LYS A 19 19.41 10.19 -14.14
C LYS A 19 17.90 10.05 -13.89
N GLU A 20 17.04 10.61 -14.72
CA GLU A 20 15.58 10.58 -14.51
C GLU A 20 14.96 9.21 -14.78
N ASN A 21 15.55 8.39 -15.64
CA ASN A 21 14.94 7.11 -16.03
C ASN A 21 15.18 5.98 -15.01
N ALA A 22 16.31 5.98 -14.27
CA ALA A 22 16.68 4.83 -13.43
C ALA A 22 15.87 4.72 -12.12
N GLN A 23 15.30 5.82 -11.63
CA GLN A 23 14.54 5.84 -10.37
C GLN A 23 13.09 5.35 -10.55
N THR A 24 12.49 5.59 -11.71
CA THR A 24 11.10 5.22 -12.01
C THR A 24 10.94 3.70 -12.13
N TYR A 25 11.86 3.01 -12.83
CA TYR A 25 11.82 1.54 -12.96
C TYR A 25 11.90 0.81 -11.61
N THR A 26 12.60 1.39 -10.63
CA THR A 26 12.74 0.78 -9.31
C THR A 26 11.47 0.88 -8.46
N GLN A 27 10.66 1.93 -8.63
CA GLN A 27 9.42 2.10 -7.88
C GLN A 27 8.31 1.21 -8.43
N GLU A 28 8.15 1.15 -9.75
CA GLU A 28 7.16 0.27 -10.39
C GLU A 28 7.44 -1.20 -10.07
N ALA A 29 8.70 -1.64 -10.15
CA ALA A 29 9.08 -3.01 -9.80
C ALA A 29 8.80 -3.35 -8.31
N GLN A 30 8.94 -2.38 -7.41
CA GLN A 30 8.60 -2.57 -6.00
C GLN A 30 7.08 -2.66 -5.78
N ALA A 31 6.31 -1.83 -6.48
CA ALA A 31 4.85 -1.86 -6.41
C ALA A 31 4.30 -3.19 -6.95
N GLU A 32 4.77 -3.67 -8.11
CA GLU A 32 4.38 -4.97 -8.67
C GLU A 32 4.70 -6.12 -7.73
N LYS A 33 5.88 -6.08 -7.09
CA LYS A 33 6.23 -7.08 -6.09
C LYS A 33 5.31 -7.03 -4.87
N ALA A 34 4.99 -5.85 -4.37
CA ALA A 34 4.08 -5.68 -3.23
C ALA A 34 2.67 -6.17 -3.56
N ILE A 35 2.18 -5.90 -4.77
CA ILE A 35 0.91 -6.41 -5.30
C ILE A 35 0.94 -7.93 -5.32
N ALA A 36 1.94 -8.54 -5.94
CA ALA A 36 2.06 -10.00 -6.01
C ALA A 36 2.11 -10.64 -4.63
N GLU A 37 2.84 -10.06 -3.67
CA GLU A 37 2.86 -10.53 -2.29
C GLU A 37 1.46 -10.43 -1.64
N LEU A 38 0.73 -9.34 -1.86
CA LEU A 38 -0.62 -9.18 -1.32
C LEU A 38 -1.63 -10.13 -1.97
N GLU A 39 -1.45 -10.50 -3.24
CA GLU A 39 -2.27 -11.51 -3.92
C GLU A 39 -2.05 -12.93 -3.34
N THR A 40 -0.82 -13.26 -2.93
CA THR A 40 -0.56 -14.54 -2.25
C THR A 40 -1.23 -14.64 -0.87
N GLY A 41 -1.56 -13.50 -0.28
CA GLY A 41 -2.22 -13.40 1.01
C GLY A 41 -1.26 -13.07 2.14
N VAL A 42 -1.63 -12.06 2.92
CA VAL A 42 -0.84 -11.54 4.05
C VAL A 42 -1.64 -11.67 5.33
N VAL A 43 -1.01 -12.14 6.41
CA VAL A 43 -1.70 -12.29 7.69
C VAL A 43 -1.80 -10.94 8.38
N VAL A 44 -3.02 -10.52 8.66
CA VAL A 44 -3.35 -9.27 9.36
C VAL A 44 -4.27 -9.57 10.54
N THR A 45 -4.27 -8.69 11.53
CA THR A 45 -5.28 -8.72 12.59
C THR A 45 -6.35 -7.69 12.28
N LEU A 46 -7.60 -8.13 12.14
CA LEU A 46 -8.75 -7.26 12.01
C LEU A 46 -9.22 -6.85 13.40
N SER A 47 -9.11 -5.58 13.72
CA SER A 47 -9.64 -5.02 14.97
C SER A 47 -11.10 -4.67 14.79
N SER A 48 -11.96 -5.24 15.66
CA SER A 48 -13.38 -4.90 15.62
C SER A 48 -13.63 -3.51 16.18
N SER A 49 -14.51 -2.75 15.53
CA SER A 49 -15.04 -1.48 16.04
C SER A 49 -16.02 -1.65 17.21
N SER A 50 -16.49 -2.88 17.45
CA SER A 50 -17.40 -3.18 18.56
C SER A 50 -16.61 -3.66 19.78
N LEU A 51 -16.82 -2.99 20.92
CA LEU A 51 -16.27 -3.32 22.25
C LEU A 51 -16.50 -4.78 22.69
N LYS A 52 -17.37 -5.53 22.00
CA LYS A 52 -17.75 -6.92 22.36
C LYS A 52 -17.11 -8.00 21.50
N ARG A 53 -16.42 -7.64 20.41
CA ARG A 53 -15.78 -8.62 19.52
C ARG A 53 -14.28 -8.61 19.70
N LYS A 54 -13.69 -9.79 19.90
CA LYS A 54 -12.24 -9.96 19.95
C LYS A 54 -11.63 -9.68 18.57
N SER A 55 -10.44 -9.11 18.54
CA SER A 55 -9.62 -9.07 17.33
C SER A 55 -9.38 -10.46 16.76
N GLU A 56 -9.49 -10.59 15.43
CA GLU A 56 -9.33 -11.85 14.71
C GLU A 56 -8.13 -11.78 13.76
N LYS A 57 -7.33 -12.84 13.70
CA LYS A 57 -6.27 -12.97 12.69
C LYS A 57 -6.87 -13.53 11.40
N LEU A 58 -6.68 -12.78 10.32
CA LEU A 58 -7.21 -13.07 9.00
C LEU A 58 -6.08 -13.03 7.96
N THR A 59 -6.31 -13.64 6.80
CA THR A 59 -5.48 -13.43 5.62
C THR A 59 -6.14 -12.40 4.73
N LEU A 60 -5.44 -11.30 4.46
CA LEU A 60 -5.80 -10.27 3.51
C LEU A 60 -5.23 -10.65 2.14
N CYS A 61 -6.08 -10.80 1.15
CA CYS A 61 -5.72 -11.15 -0.21
C CYS A 61 -6.23 -10.08 -1.17
N LEU A 62 -5.35 -9.56 -2.02
CA LEU A 62 -5.75 -8.75 -3.16
C LEU A 62 -6.15 -9.67 -4.33
N ARG A 63 -7.20 -9.31 -5.06
CA ARG A 63 -7.57 -9.92 -6.34
C ARG A 63 -7.53 -8.82 -7.39
N SER A 64 -6.34 -8.52 -7.90
CA SER A 64 -6.13 -7.37 -8.79
C SER A 64 -6.99 -7.48 -10.06
N GLU A 65 -7.14 -8.68 -10.61
CA GLU A 65 -7.96 -8.95 -11.81
C GLU A 65 -9.43 -8.59 -11.62
N LEU A 66 -9.96 -8.71 -10.41
CA LEU A 66 -11.35 -8.39 -10.08
C LEU A 66 -11.51 -7.01 -9.45
N GLY A 67 -10.40 -6.33 -9.12
CA GLY A 67 -10.44 -5.09 -8.36
C GLY A 67 -11.01 -5.27 -6.96
N GLU A 68 -10.74 -6.41 -6.29
CA GLU A 68 -11.29 -6.71 -4.97
C GLU A 68 -10.20 -6.94 -3.92
N LEU A 69 -10.45 -6.52 -2.69
CA LEU A 69 -9.68 -6.84 -1.49
C LEU A 69 -10.50 -7.78 -0.60
N VAL A 70 -9.95 -8.94 -0.27
CA VAL A 70 -10.68 -10.02 0.40
C VAL A 70 -10.00 -10.38 1.72
N CYS A 71 -10.78 -10.47 2.80
CA CYS A 71 -10.32 -11.01 4.08
C CYS A 71 -10.91 -12.40 4.31
N VAL A 72 -10.05 -13.39 4.58
CA VAL A 72 -10.45 -14.77 4.90
C VAL A 72 -9.91 -15.20 6.25
N GLN A 73 -10.62 -16.09 6.95
CA GLN A 73 -10.16 -16.67 8.23
C GLN A 73 -8.97 -17.64 8.07
N GLY A 74 -8.75 -18.15 6.86
CA GLY A 74 -7.65 -19.04 6.51
C GLY A 74 -7.77 -19.51 5.05
N GLN A 75 -6.76 -20.20 4.54
CA GLN A 75 -6.78 -20.74 3.17
C GLN A 75 -7.93 -21.74 3.00
N GLY A 76 -8.73 -21.55 1.93
CA GLY A 76 -9.88 -22.41 1.60
C GLY A 76 -11.17 -22.09 2.36
N TYR A 77 -11.18 -21.09 3.25
CA TYR A 77 -12.38 -20.63 3.94
C TYR A 77 -13.19 -19.65 3.08
N LYS A 78 -14.48 -19.53 3.40
CA LYS A 78 -15.36 -18.54 2.78
C LYS A 78 -14.87 -17.12 3.11
N PRO A 79 -14.89 -16.17 2.16
CA PRO A 79 -14.62 -14.77 2.42
C PRO A 79 -15.50 -14.23 3.55
N LEU A 80 -14.86 -13.60 4.54
CA LEU A 80 -15.57 -12.89 5.61
C LEU A 80 -15.96 -11.49 5.18
N LEU A 81 -15.06 -10.84 4.44
CA LEU A 81 -15.23 -9.50 3.94
C LEU A 81 -14.61 -9.40 2.57
N THR A 82 -15.32 -8.77 1.65
CA THR A 82 -14.84 -8.40 0.33
C THR A 82 -15.11 -6.92 0.15
N ILE A 83 -14.09 -6.17 -0.25
CA ILE A 83 -14.15 -4.74 -0.51
C ILE A 83 -13.77 -4.52 -1.97
N ASP A 84 -14.66 -3.89 -2.72
CA ASP A 84 -14.36 -3.40 -4.06
C ASP A 84 -13.40 -2.19 -3.97
N LEU A 85 -12.29 -2.23 -4.69
CA LEU A 85 -11.28 -1.17 -4.70
C LEU A 85 -11.84 0.16 -5.20
N CYS A 86 -12.83 0.15 -6.10
CA CYS A 86 -13.53 1.36 -6.57
C CYS A 86 -14.26 2.08 -5.43
N GLN A 87 -14.67 1.33 -4.40
CA GLN A 87 -15.38 1.86 -3.25
C GLN A 87 -14.44 2.43 -2.18
N ILE A 88 -13.13 2.18 -2.27
CA ILE A 88 -12.15 2.72 -1.32
C ILE A 88 -12.01 4.22 -1.54
N LYS A 89 -12.35 4.98 -0.49
CA LYS A 89 -12.24 6.45 -0.49
C LYS A 89 -10.91 6.90 0.07
N GLU A 90 -10.46 6.27 1.15
CA GLU A 90 -9.26 6.69 1.86
C GLU A 90 -8.58 5.50 2.54
N ILE A 91 -7.25 5.50 2.51
CA ILE A 91 -6.39 4.56 3.25
C ILE A 91 -5.58 5.42 4.21
N VAL A 92 -5.70 5.18 5.51
CA VAL A 92 -5.04 5.98 6.55
C VAL A 92 -4.03 5.13 7.31
N PRO A 93 -2.73 5.41 7.17
CA PRO A 93 -1.64 4.75 7.90
C PRO A 93 -1.42 5.39 9.28
N ASP A 94 -2.46 5.48 10.12
CA ASP A 94 -2.35 6.10 11.44
C ASP A 94 -3.15 5.37 12.52
N SER A 95 -2.46 5.04 13.60
CA SER A 95 -3.05 4.52 14.84
C SER A 95 -3.85 5.60 15.58
N ARG A 96 -3.58 6.89 15.37
CA ARG A 96 -4.14 7.96 16.21
C ARG A 96 -5.56 8.37 15.84
N LEU A 97 -6.13 7.83 14.77
CA LEU A 97 -7.52 8.08 14.39
C LEU A 97 -8.45 7.81 15.59
N ARG A 98 -9.39 8.74 15.83
CA ARG A 98 -10.35 8.65 16.95
C ARG A 98 -11.09 7.30 16.95
N VAL A 99 -11.30 6.75 15.77
CA VAL A 99 -11.94 5.46 15.52
C VAL A 99 -11.08 4.30 16.04
N ALA A 100 -9.77 4.31 15.80
CA ALA A 100 -8.82 3.35 16.36
C ALA A 100 -8.80 3.42 17.89
N ARG A 101 -8.87 4.61 18.48
CA ARG A 101 -8.90 4.80 19.96
C ARG A 101 -10.14 4.22 20.65
N SER A 102 -11.21 3.93 19.91
CA SER A 102 -12.46 3.41 20.45
C SER A 102 -12.47 1.88 20.62
N SER A 103 -11.51 1.17 20.01
CA SER A 103 -11.37 -0.27 20.23
C SER A 103 -10.55 -0.54 21.50
N GLU A 104 -11.01 -1.47 22.35
CA GLU A 104 -10.29 -1.88 23.56
C GLU A 104 -8.89 -2.42 23.25
N ASP A 105 -8.71 -3.00 22.06
CA ASP A 105 -7.43 -3.55 21.61
C ASP A 105 -6.38 -2.47 21.34
N PHE A 106 -6.78 -1.22 21.10
CA PHE A 106 -5.88 -0.07 20.95
C PHE A 106 -5.05 0.20 22.21
N ALA A 107 -5.62 -0.06 23.40
CA ALA A 107 -4.92 0.13 24.66
C ALA A 107 -3.86 -0.96 24.91
N LYS A 108 -3.99 -2.13 24.28
CA LYS A 108 -3.08 -3.28 24.43
C LYS A 108 -2.01 -3.32 23.34
N GLU A 109 -2.37 -2.98 22.11
CA GLU A 109 -1.45 -2.92 20.98
C GLU A 109 -1.17 -1.46 20.61
N LYS A 110 -0.17 -0.85 21.26
CA LYS A 110 0.56 0.31 20.71
C LYS A 110 1.40 -0.12 19.49
N SER A 111 0.79 -0.84 18.56
CA SER A 111 1.41 -1.22 17.31
C SER A 111 1.49 0.04 16.44
N GLU A 112 2.69 0.37 15.95
CA GLU A 112 2.90 1.47 15.03
C GLU A 112 2.40 1.16 13.60
N ASN A 113 1.91 -0.06 13.37
CA ASN A 113 1.60 -0.61 12.05
C ASN A 113 0.08 -0.79 11.85
N TRP A 114 -0.67 0.30 12.01
CA TRP A 114 -2.12 0.34 11.85
C TRP A 114 -2.52 0.89 10.48
N ILE A 115 -3.48 0.22 9.83
CA ILE A 115 -4.06 0.64 8.56
C ILE A 115 -5.57 0.73 8.75
N THR A 116 -6.14 1.90 8.50
CA THR A 116 -7.60 2.09 8.42
C THR A 116 -8.00 2.27 6.97
N ILE A 117 -8.93 1.46 6.49
CA ILE A 117 -9.45 1.57 5.12
C ILE A 117 -10.89 2.03 5.20
N PHE A 118 -11.20 3.20 4.64
CA PHE A 118 -12.55 3.73 4.49
C PHE A 118 -13.09 3.39 3.10
N TYR A 119 -14.24 2.73 3.06
CA TYR A 119 -14.85 2.25 1.83
C TYR A 119 -16.38 2.36 1.84
N GLY A 120 -16.98 2.33 0.65
CA GLY A 120 -18.42 2.30 0.46
C GLY A 120 -18.95 3.53 -0.28
N SER A 121 -20.26 3.73 -0.17
CA SER A 121 -20.94 4.87 -0.81
C SER A 121 -20.65 6.19 -0.09
N SER A 122 -20.69 7.32 -0.80
CA SER A 122 -20.47 8.65 -0.21
C SER A 122 -21.45 9.01 0.90
N PHE A 123 -22.63 8.35 0.95
CA PHE A 123 -23.65 8.58 1.97
C PHE A 123 -23.40 7.79 3.27
N MET A 124 -22.81 6.59 3.17
CA MET A 124 -22.44 5.77 4.32
C MET A 124 -21.08 5.11 4.09
N LEU A 125 -20.05 5.71 4.68
CA LEU A 125 -18.71 5.15 4.72
C LEU A 125 -18.63 4.09 5.81
N GLN A 126 -18.13 2.92 5.41
CA GLN A 126 -17.69 1.86 6.30
C GLN A 126 -16.18 1.96 6.47
N TYR A 127 -15.66 1.32 7.52
CA TYR A 127 -14.23 1.22 7.71
C TYR A 127 -13.83 -0.14 8.28
N ILE A 128 -12.60 -0.53 7.98
CA ILE A 128 -11.91 -1.62 8.68
C ILE A 128 -10.58 -1.14 9.25
N ASN A 129 -10.24 -1.66 10.41
CA ASN A 129 -8.97 -1.40 11.08
C ASN A 129 -8.15 -2.68 11.06
N LEU A 130 -6.95 -2.60 10.47
CA LEU A 130 -6.04 -3.72 10.31
C LEU A 130 -4.73 -3.40 11.03
N THR A 131 -4.14 -4.43 11.65
CA THR A 131 -2.75 -4.37 12.11
C THR A 131 -1.93 -5.46 11.43
N ALA A 132 -0.71 -5.12 11.04
CA ALA A 132 0.22 -6.04 10.38
C ALA A 132 1.61 -5.95 11.05
N ASN A 133 2.49 -6.90 10.73
CA ASN A 133 3.90 -6.74 11.07
C ASN A 133 4.53 -5.60 10.23
N GLU A 134 5.69 -5.10 10.63
CA GLU A 134 6.29 -3.91 10.00
C GLU A 134 6.58 -4.10 8.51
N LYS A 135 7.02 -5.29 8.11
CA LYS A 135 7.34 -5.60 6.71
C LYS A 135 6.06 -5.60 5.86
N ASP A 136 5.06 -6.34 6.32
CA ASP A 136 3.79 -6.54 5.63
C ASP A 136 2.99 -5.24 5.59
N TYR A 137 3.05 -4.43 6.64
CA TYR A 137 2.45 -3.11 6.70
C TYR A 137 2.85 -2.21 5.52
N LYS A 138 4.16 -2.10 5.25
CA LYS A 138 4.69 -1.28 4.14
C LYS A 138 4.24 -1.84 2.79
N ASN A 139 4.26 -3.16 2.64
CA ASN A 139 3.84 -3.83 1.41
C ASN A 139 2.34 -3.64 1.14
N ILE A 140 1.49 -3.79 2.17
CA ILE A 140 0.04 -3.60 2.05
C ILE A 140 -0.26 -2.17 1.62
N LEU A 141 0.34 -1.17 2.27
CA LEU A 141 0.11 0.23 1.90
C LEU A 141 0.50 0.52 0.46
N LEU A 142 1.73 0.15 0.07
CA LEU A 142 2.23 0.38 -1.29
C LEU A 142 1.34 -0.30 -2.33
N ALA A 143 0.95 -1.55 -2.10
CA ALA A 143 0.09 -2.29 -3.02
C ALA A 143 -1.30 -1.66 -3.14
N LEU A 144 -1.94 -1.34 -2.01
CA LEU A 144 -3.29 -0.78 -2.00
C LEU A 144 -3.34 0.62 -2.61
N GLU A 145 -2.43 1.52 -2.25
CA GLU A 145 -2.34 2.86 -2.83
C GLU A 145 -2.17 2.76 -4.36
N THR A 146 -1.24 1.92 -4.81
CA THR A 146 -1.00 1.71 -6.25
C THR A 146 -2.24 1.18 -6.97
N CYS A 147 -2.91 0.16 -6.42
CA CYS A 147 -4.09 -0.43 -7.05
C CYS A 147 -5.28 0.52 -7.06
N VAL A 148 -5.53 1.24 -5.97
CA VAL A 148 -6.61 2.22 -5.90
C VAL A 148 -6.38 3.37 -6.87
N ASP A 149 -5.14 3.85 -7.00
CA ASP A 149 -4.80 4.89 -7.98
C ASP A 149 -4.96 4.42 -9.42
N ARG A 150 -4.58 3.17 -9.72
CA ARG A 150 -4.81 2.56 -11.05
C ARG A 150 -6.29 2.49 -11.40
N VAL A 151 -7.12 2.04 -10.47
CA VAL A 151 -8.57 1.95 -10.66
C VAL A 151 -9.18 3.33 -10.91
N ARG A 152 -8.76 4.35 -10.14
CA ARG A 152 -9.24 5.74 -10.29
C ARG A 152 -8.83 6.43 -11.59
N GLN A 153 -7.82 5.92 -12.30
CA GLN A 153 -7.41 6.45 -13.61
C GLN A 153 -8.23 5.87 -14.77
N ILE A 154 -8.96 4.77 -14.53
CA ILE A 154 -9.76 4.09 -15.55
C ILE A 154 -11.20 4.64 -15.59
N ASP A 155 -11.72 5.11 -14.45
CA ASP A 155 -13.02 5.79 -14.32
C ASP A 155 -12.94 7.30 -14.63
#